data_AF-A0A927KR49-F1
#
_entry.id   AF-A0A927KR49-F1
#
_cell.length_a   1.000
_cell.length_b   1.000
_cell.length_c   1.000
_cell.angle_alpha   90.00
_cell.angle_beta   90.00
_cell.angle_gamma   90.00
#
_symmetry.space_group_name_H-M   'P 1'
#
loop_
_entity.id
_entity.type
_entity.pdbx_description
1 polymer ?
#
loop_
_entity_poly.entity_id
_entity_poly.type
_entity_poly.pdbx_seq_one_letter_code
_entity_poly.pdbx_strand_id
1 'polypeptide(L)'
;MVVSSNDAKIMIGMVARGDDQHNVAAWFGENQGRVADALSGKYGTTDAAPKNELPPSGPPGMKGRRLRYKAIKAIEALEAGDSTTALSLLKEGIENFNKNE
;
A
#
# COMPACT_ATOMS: atom_id res chain seq x y z
N MET A 1 14.46 3.86 -5.34
CA MET A 1 14.60 2.52 -4.71
C MET A 1 14.80 1.51 -5.84
N VAL A 2 15.13 0.23 -5.61
CA VAL A 2 15.10 -0.75 -6.72
C VAL A 2 13.74 -1.43 -6.69
N VAL A 3 12.94 -1.24 -7.75
CA VAL A 3 11.64 -1.91 -7.91
C VAL A 3 11.88 -3.41 -8.07
N SER A 4 11.34 -4.19 -7.14
CA SER A 4 11.41 -5.66 -7.20
C SER A 4 10.37 -6.25 -8.14
N SER A 5 10.51 -7.54 -8.49
CA SER A 5 9.47 -8.25 -9.23
C SER A 5 8.13 -8.26 -8.46
N ASN A 6 8.15 -8.31 -7.13
CA ASN A 6 6.93 -8.26 -6.34
C ASN A 6 6.25 -6.88 -6.41
N ASP A 7 7.03 -5.80 -6.33
CA ASP A 7 6.51 -4.43 -6.50
C ASP A 7 5.89 -4.25 -7.89
N ALA A 8 6.53 -4.81 -8.92
CA ALA A 8 5.99 -4.80 -10.27
C ALA A 8 4.62 -5.50 -10.35
N LYS A 9 4.44 -6.67 -9.70
CA LYS A 9 3.13 -7.35 -9.65
C LYS A 9 2.06 -6.47 -9.03
N ILE A 10 2.40 -5.78 -7.94
CA ILE A 10 1.47 -4.85 -7.26
C ILE A 10 1.15 -3.66 -8.18
N MET A 11 2.15 -3.02 -8.79
CA MET A 11 1.93 -1.92 -9.76
C MET A 11 1.01 -2.35 -10.91
N ILE A 12 1.28 -3.51 -11.52
CA ILE A 12 0.47 -4.05 -12.62
C ILE A 12 -0.96 -4.30 -12.13
N GLY A 13 -1.13 -4.91 -10.96
CA GLY A 13 -2.46 -5.16 -10.40
C GLY A 13 -3.23 -3.89 -10.06
N MET A 14 -2.56 -2.84 -9.58
CA MET A 14 -3.19 -1.53 -9.34
C MET A 14 -3.64 -0.88 -10.65
N VAL A 15 -2.81 -0.91 -11.70
CA VAL A 15 -3.21 -0.40 -13.02
C VAL A 15 -4.35 -1.23 -13.62
N ALA A 16 -4.31 -2.56 -13.48
CA ALA A 16 -5.36 -3.45 -13.94
C ALA A 16 -6.69 -3.24 -13.19
N ARG A 17 -6.64 -2.78 -11.93
CA ARG A 17 -7.81 -2.34 -11.16
C ARG A 17 -8.41 -1.02 -11.68
N GLY A 18 -7.67 -0.26 -12.49
CA GLY A 18 -8.07 1.03 -13.03
C GLY A 18 -7.51 2.23 -12.26
N ASP A 19 -6.50 2.02 -11.41
CA ASP A 19 -5.90 3.12 -10.65
C ASP A 19 -5.07 4.05 -11.55
N ASP A 20 -5.09 5.34 -11.23
CA ASP A 20 -4.25 6.34 -11.89
C ASP A 20 -2.75 6.06 -11.64
N GLN A 21 -1.95 6.03 -12.71
CA GLN A 21 -0.53 5.67 -12.62
C GLN A 21 0.30 6.64 -11.78
N HIS A 22 -0.11 7.90 -11.62
CA HIS A 22 0.55 8.84 -10.70
C HIS A 22 0.38 8.38 -9.27
N ASN A 23 -0.85 7.99 -8.90
CA ASN A 23 -1.15 7.45 -7.58
C ASN A 23 -0.43 6.12 -7.34
N VAL A 24 -0.41 5.23 -8.34
CA VAL A 24 0.37 3.98 -8.27
C VAL A 24 1.84 4.30 -7.99
N ALA A 25 2.47 5.19 -8.77
CA ALA A 25 3.86 5.56 -8.58
C ALA A 25 4.15 6.15 -7.19
N ALA A 26 3.22 6.94 -6.65
CA ALA A 26 3.33 7.54 -5.33
C ALA A 26 3.41 6.49 -4.20
N TRP A 27 2.79 5.32 -4.34
CA TRP A 27 2.90 4.23 -3.37
C TRP A 27 4.32 3.68 -3.24
N PHE A 28 5.10 3.74 -4.31
CA PHE A 28 6.45 3.18 -4.37
C PHE A 28 7.54 4.25 -4.27
N GLY A 29 7.16 5.53 -4.15
CA GLY A 29 8.10 6.66 -4.16
C GLY A 29 8.83 6.79 -5.50
N GLU A 30 8.21 6.36 -6.58
CA GLU A 30 8.76 6.34 -7.94
C GLU A 30 7.95 7.26 -8.87
N ASN A 31 8.28 7.26 -10.17
CA ASN A 31 7.56 8.02 -11.20
C ASN A 31 6.73 7.10 -12.11
N GLN A 32 5.84 7.68 -12.93
CA GLN A 32 4.99 6.93 -13.87
C GLN A 32 5.80 6.11 -14.89
N GLY A 33 7.04 6.53 -15.21
CA GLY A 33 7.95 5.75 -16.06
C GLY A 33 8.29 4.39 -15.46
N ARG A 34 8.40 4.29 -14.13
CA ARG A 34 8.60 3.00 -13.43
C ARG A 34 7.38 2.11 -13.48
N VAL A 35 6.19 2.70 -13.46
CA VAL A 35 4.94 1.95 -13.65
C VAL A 35 4.86 1.40 -15.08
N ALA A 36 5.23 2.19 -16.10
CA ALA A 36 5.31 1.73 -17.48
C ALA A 36 6.37 0.63 -17.68
N ASP A 37 7.56 0.78 -17.07
CA ASP A 37 8.59 -0.26 -17.03
C ASP A 37 8.02 -1.58 -16.46
N ALA A 38 7.23 -1.53 -15.38
CA ALA A 38 6.60 -2.71 -14.80
C ALA A 38 5.58 -3.37 -15.74
N LEU A 39 4.71 -2.57 -16.37
CA LEU A 39 3.73 -3.06 -17.35
C LEU A 39 4.40 -3.72 -18.56
N SER A 40 5.59 -3.25 -18.96
CA SER A 40 6.37 -3.84 -20.06
C SER A 40 7.10 -5.15 -19.68
N GLY A 41 7.08 -5.55 -18.41
CA GLY A 41 7.76 -6.75 -17.93
C GLY A 41 9.24 -6.57 -17.59
N LYS A 42 9.75 -5.33 -17.53
CA LYS A 42 11.17 -5.04 -17.28
C LYS A 42 11.71 -5.62 -15.96
N TYR A 43 10.83 -5.85 -14.99
CA TYR A 43 11.16 -6.42 -13.68
C TYR A 43 10.96 -7.95 -13.61
N GLY A 44 10.94 -8.63 -14.75
CA GLY A 44 10.89 -10.09 -14.83
C GLY A 44 9.51 -10.70 -14.60
N THR A 45 8.44 -9.90 -14.63
CA THR A 45 7.06 -10.36 -14.49
C THR A 45 6.10 -9.39 -15.18
N THR A 46 5.03 -9.94 -15.76
CA THR A 46 3.86 -9.18 -16.24
C THR A 46 2.58 -9.59 -15.50
N ASP A 47 2.70 -10.50 -14.52
CA ASP A 47 1.57 -10.95 -13.71
C ASP A 47 1.10 -9.85 -12.77
N ALA A 48 -0.22 -9.67 -12.65
CA ALA A 48 -0.83 -8.82 -11.65
C ALA A 48 -0.89 -9.53 -10.28
N ALA A 49 -0.61 -8.79 -9.21
CA ALA A 49 -0.92 -9.24 -7.85
C ALA A 49 -2.46 -9.36 -7.67
N PRO A 50 -2.94 -10.33 -6.87
CA PRO A 50 -4.36 -10.53 -6.64
C PRO A 50 -4.97 -9.35 -5.86
N LYS A 51 -6.28 -9.10 -6.03
CA LYS A 51 -6.97 -7.91 -5.50
C LYS A 51 -6.84 -7.73 -3.98
N ASN A 52 -6.69 -8.81 -3.23
CA ASN A 52 -6.52 -8.82 -1.76
C ASN A 52 -5.11 -8.39 -1.31
N GLU A 53 -4.13 -8.38 -2.21
CA GLU A 53 -2.75 -7.95 -1.94
C GLU A 53 -2.46 -6.54 -2.44
N LEU A 54 -3.40 -5.94 -3.20
CA LEU A 54 -3.24 -4.58 -3.68
C LEU A 54 -3.48 -3.58 -2.54
N PRO A 55 -2.67 -2.51 -2.45
CA PRO A 55 -2.99 -1.40 -1.56
C PRO A 55 -4.32 -0.76 -2.00
N PRO A 56 -4.91 0.13 -1.20
CA PRO A 56 -6.14 0.83 -1.55
C PRO A 56 -5.99 1.65 -2.83
N SER A 57 -7.09 1.89 -3.54
CA SER A 57 -7.06 2.82 -4.68
C SER A 57 -6.82 4.26 -4.22
N GLY A 58 -6.23 5.07 -5.10
CA GLY A 58 -5.88 6.47 -4.85
C GLY A 58 -4.50 6.68 -4.22
N PRO A 59 -4.11 7.94 -3.96
CA PRO A 59 -2.79 8.28 -3.45
C PRO A 59 -2.63 7.89 -1.97
N PRO A 60 -1.41 7.55 -1.51
CA PRO A 60 -1.17 7.18 -0.11
C PRO A 60 -1.39 8.31 0.90
N GLY A 61 -1.46 9.58 0.48
CA GLY A 61 -1.35 10.77 1.35
C GLY A 61 -2.20 10.75 2.64
N MET A 62 -3.53 10.74 2.54
CA MET A 62 -4.39 10.80 3.73
C MET A 62 -4.47 9.45 4.46
N LYS A 63 -4.42 8.35 3.70
CA LYS A 63 -4.48 6.97 4.19
C LYS A 63 -3.27 6.62 5.05
N GLY A 64 -2.07 6.93 4.58
CA GLY A 64 -0.81 6.76 5.31
C GLY A 64 -0.78 7.59 6.59
N ARG A 65 -1.35 8.79 6.59
CA ARG A 65 -1.45 9.64 7.80
C ARG A 65 -2.36 9.02 8.86
N ARG A 66 -3.51 8.45 8.45
CA ARG A 66 -4.43 7.73 9.35
C ARG A 66 -3.82 6.44 9.90
N LEU A 67 -3.15 5.66 9.04
CA LEU A 67 -2.44 4.44 9.47
C LEU A 67 -1.33 4.78 10.47
N ARG A 68 -0.52 5.80 10.17
CA ARG A 68 0.54 6.27 11.08
C ARG A 68 -0.02 6.68 12.45
N TYR A 69 -1.16 7.38 12.49
CA TYR A 69 -1.82 7.73 13.74
C TYR A 69 -2.24 6.50 14.56
N LYS A 70 -2.87 5.51 13.91
CA LYS A 70 -3.28 4.27 14.58
C LYS A 70 -2.08 3.44 15.05
N ALA A 71 -1.00 3.39 14.27
CA ALA A 71 0.25 2.75 14.67
C ALA A 71 0.90 3.43 15.88
N ILE A 72 0.94 4.77 15.93
CA ILE A 72 1.44 5.52 17.10
C ILE A 72 0.60 5.19 18.34
N LYS A 73 -0.74 5.21 18.22
CA LYS A 73 -1.65 4.86 19.32
C LYS A 73 -1.47 3.42 19.78
N ALA A 74 -1.20 2.49 18.86
CA ALA A 74 -0.93 1.10 19.21
C ALA A 74 0.41 0.95 19.96
N ILE A 75 1.44 1.71 19.60
CA ILE A 75 2.71 1.75 20.33
C ILE A 75 2.49 2.29 21.74
N GLU A 76 1.79 3.41 21.89
CA GLU A 76 1.45 3.96 23.22
C GLU A 76 0.70 2.94 24.09
N ALA A 77 -0.24 2.18 23.50
CA ALA A 77 -0.96 1.12 24.20
C ALA A 77 -0.07 -0.07 24.59
N LEU A 78 0.88 -0.47 23.73
CA LEU A 78 1.87 -1.50 24.05
C LEU A 78 2.80 -1.07 25.18
N GLU A 79 3.27 0.18 25.16
CA GLU A 79 4.11 0.76 26.22
C GLU A 79 3.37 0.84 27.56
N ALA A 80 2.05 1.04 27.53
CA ALA A 80 1.18 0.97 28.71
C ALA A 80 0.82 -0.46 29.14
N GLY A 81 1.28 -1.49 28.43
CA GLY A 81 0.97 -2.91 28.71
C GLY A 81 -0.38 -3.39 28.19
N ASP A 82 -1.13 -2.55 27.47
CA ASP A 82 -2.43 -2.89 26.88
C ASP A 82 -2.28 -3.44 25.45
N SER A 83 -1.86 -4.71 25.40
CA SER A 83 -1.73 -5.45 24.14
C SER A 83 -3.06 -5.67 23.41
N THR A 84 -4.19 -5.66 24.11
CA THR A 84 -5.51 -5.88 23.51
C THR A 84 -5.93 -4.66 22.70
N THR A 85 -5.81 -3.48 23.30
CA THR A 85 -6.10 -2.21 22.62
C THR A 85 -5.12 -1.97 21.47
N ALA A 86 -3.84 -2.27 21.66
CA ALA A 86 -2.85 -2.17 20.59
C ALA A 86 -3.20 -3.04 19.37
N LEU A 87 -3.57 -4.30 19.61
CA LEU A 87 -3.96 -5.21 18.54
C LEU A 87 -5.23 -4.73 17.83
N SER A 88 -6.21 -4.21 18.58
CA SER A 88 -7.43 -3.62 17.99
C SER A 88 -7.10 -2.42 17.11
N LEU A 89 -6.26 -1.51 17.60
CA LEU A 89 -5.85 -0.30 16.87
C LEU A 89 -5.10 -0.62 15.58
N LEU A 90 -4.25 -1.66 15.58
CA LEU A 90 -3.56 -2.12 14.38
C LEU A 90 -4.53 -2.73 13.37
N LYS A 91 -5.45 -3.60 13.83
CA LYS A 91 -6.47 -4.21 12.96
C LYS A 91 -7.37 -3.15 12.34
N GLU A 92 -7.88 -2.21 13.14
CA GLU A 92 -8.66 -1.08 12.65
C GLU A 92 -7.85 -0.17 11.72
N GLY A 93 -6.57 0.06 12.02
CA GLY A 93 -5.69 0.86 11.18
C GLY A 93 -5.54 0.26 9.79
N ILE A 94 -5.31 -1.06 9.71
CA ILE A 94 -5.23 -1.80 8.45
C ILE A 94 -6.57 -1.82 7.73
N GLU A 95 -7.67 -2.08 8.43
CA GLU A 95 -9.00 -2.09 7.82
C GLU A 95 -9.37 -0.73 7.23
N ASN A 96 -9.15 0.36 7.98
CA ASN A 96 -9.44 1.72 7.52
C ASN A 96 -8.50 2.15 6.38
N PHE A 97 -7.26 1.69 6.40
CA PHE A 97 -6.35 1.89 5.29
C PHE A 97 -6.91 1.21 4.03
N ASN A 98 -7.31 -0.07 4.14
CA ASN A 98 -7.82 -0.92 3.06
C ASN A 98 -9.18 -0.49 2.48
N LYS A 99 -9.97 0.34 3.18
CA LYS A 99 -11.25 0.85 2.65
C LYS A 99 -11.01 1.73 1.42
N ASN A 100 -11.78 1.51 0.36
CA ASN A 100 -11.85 2.45 -0.76
C ASN A 100 -12.76 3.60 -0.32
N GLU A 101 -12.21 4.81 -0.21
CA GLU A 101 -12.92 6.06 0.11
C GLU A 101 -12.78 7.02 -1.08
#